data_AF-A0A973PMC0-F1
#
_entry.id   AF-A0A973PMC0-F1
#
_cell.length_a   1.000
_cell.length_b   1.000
_cell.length_c   1.000
_cell.angle_alpha   90.00
_cell.angle_beta   90.00
_cell.angle_gamma   90.00
#
_symmetry.space_group_name_H-M   'P 1'
#
loop_
_entity.id
_entity.type
_entity.pdbx_description
1 polymer ?
#
loop_
_entity_poly.entity_id
_entity_poly.type
_entity_poly.pdbx_seq_one_letter_code
_entity_poly.pdbx_strand_id
1 'polypeptide(L)'
;RPGDPNATPAEVTGPVPERVGAPGSDVVLRTLGGEDRPPAEEWAGDETPVERPTLVAASWENLGRPGGAGSPLADPDVLAEPSMVPPVDERLVNPQGFVTTPSRGLASLAERDGRWTVLLDGRAVTTFAESGGVTDADVARLRQIRGVEVDWHHAHSGPLAAVRVLAGLAAAGVPLVAGEVPRWAGALGDDLVALLQAAPDLADDLRREEHSVRLRRAALRTHGVAARWEQLGAPAPAPPLTSVLLATRRADMVAFALAQIARQRHAQLEVVLALHGVPQGHPDVAAAIAAFDRPLTVYEADPRAVFGEVLNEAAARASGSFLLKMDDDDWYGPDFLADLLLAHAYSGAQVVGTVPEFVYLASIDVTVHRSQVTEQITSFVAGGTILVERSAFQAVGGFRPLRRSVDTQFQEALQAAGGQIYRTHGLGYILRRGPAAAHTWQEPIGTFLRRNRRQWRGFRPNALMELEGSSRP
;
A
#
# COMPACT_ATOMS: atom_id res chain seq x y z
N ARG A 1 -10.66 -13.08 -9.91
CA ARG A 1 -9.23 -13.47 -9.69
C ARG A 1 -8.99 -14.79 -10.41
N PRO A 2 -7.80 -15.08 -10.97
CA PRO A 2 -7.50 -16.44 -11.42
C PRO A 2 -7.72 -17.42 -10.27
N GLY A 3 -8.53 -18.46 -10.48
CA GLY A 3 -8.84 -19.44 -9.44
C GLY A 3 -9.77 -18.93 -8.32
N ASP A 4 -10.56 -17.88 -8.56
CA ASP A 4 -11.60 -17.47 -7.61
C ASP A 4 -12.63 -18.60 -7.42
N PRO A 5 -12.71 -19.22 -6.23
CA PRO A 5 -13.63 -20.35 -6.00
C PRO A 5 -15.10 -19.90 -6.05
N ASN A 6 -15.35 -18.59 -6.05
CA ASN A 6 -16.67 -18.00 -6.13
C ASN A 6 -17.08 -17.56 -7.53
N ALA A 7 -16.22 -17.73 -8.54
CA ALA A 7 -16.61 -17.50 -9.92
C ALA A 7 -17.43 -18.68 -10.46
N THR A 8 -18.57 -18.36 -11.08
CA THR A 8 -19.42 -19.34 -11.78
C THR A 8 -19.28 -19.12 -13.28
N PRO A 9 -18.67 -20.06 -14.02
CA PRO A 9 -18.62 -19.96 -15.48
C PRO A 9 -20.01 -20.18 -16.07
N ALA A 10 -20.31 -19.45 -17.14
CA ALA A 10 -21.53 -19.56 -17.92
C ALA A 10 -21.20 -19.41 -19.41
N GLU A 11 -22.13 -19.82 -20.28
CA GLU A 11 -22.05 -19.50 -21.70
C GLU A 11 -22.18 -17.98 -21.90
N VAL A 12 -21.69 -17.47 -23.04
CA VAL A 12 -21.71 -16.02 -23.34
C VAL A 12 -23.13 -15.43 -23.39
N THR A 13 -24.12 -16.26 -23.67
CA THR A 13 -25.54 -15.92 -23.72
C THR A 13 -26.21 -16.01 -22.36
N GLY A 14 -25.54 -16.58 -21.35
CA GLY A 14 -26.13 -16.81 -20.04
C GLY A 14 -27.26 -17.84 -20.04
N PRO A 15 -28.09 -17.84 -18.97
CA PRO A 15 -27.87 -17.13 -17.70
C PRO A 15 -26.70 -17.73 -16.91
N VAL A 16 -26.27 -17.06 -15.83
CA VAL A 16 -25.34 -17.69 -14.87
C VAL A 16 -26.10 -18.75 -14.07
N PRO A 17 -25.64 -20.00 -14.01
CA PRO A 17 -26.35 -21.04 -13.28
C PRO A 17 -26.36 -20.75 -11.77
N GLU A 18 -27.51 -20.98 -11.13
CA GLU A 18 -27.65 -20.88 -9.68
C GLU A 18 -26.67 -21.80 -8.93
N ARG A 19 -26.19 -21.35 -7.77
CA ARG A 19 -25.34 -22.15 -6.88
C ARG A 19 -26.12 -22.59 -5.67
N VAL A 20 -26.55 -23.85 -5.63
CA VAL A 20 -27.15 -24.53 -4.45
C VAL A 20 -28.11 -23.60 -3.67
N GLY A 21 -29.17 -23.12 -4.33
CA GLY A 21 -30.19 -22.27 -3.71
C GLY A 21 -29.80 -20.80 -3.48
N ALA A 22 -28.69 -20.35 -4.07
CA ALA A 22 -28.28 -18.95 -4.12
C ALA A 22 -28.12 -18.50 -5.59
N PRO A 23 -28.22 -17.17 -5.87
CA PRO A 23 -27.91 -16.62 -7.18
C PRO A 23 -26.55 -17.08 -7.70
N GLY A 24 -26.43 -17.26 -9.01
CA GLY A 24 -25.20 -17.71 -9.64
C GLY A 24 -24.03 -16.74 -9.52
N SER A 25 -24.34 -15.45 -9.38
CA SER A 25 -23.37 -14.34 -9.31
C SER A 25 -23.98 -13.07 -8.72
N ASP A 26 -23.16 -12.24 -8.09
CA ASP A 26 -23.52 -10.85 -7.74
C ASP A 26 -23.27 -9.88 -8.90
N VAL A 27 -22.30 -10.20 -9.77
CA VAL A 27 -21.93 -9.44 -10.97
C VAL A 27 -21.63 -10.40 -12.11
N VAL A 28 -22.19 -10.14 -13.28
CA VAL A 28 -21.92 -10.88 -14.51
C VAL A 28 -20.88 -10.13 -15.33
N LEU A 29 -19.74 -10.75 -15.57
CA LEU A 29 -18.74 -10.26 -16.53
C LEU A 29 -18.87 -11.06 -17.83
N ARG A 30 -19.18 -10.37 -18.93
CA ARG A 30 -19.25 -11.00 -20.26
C ARG A 30 -18.06 -10.56 -21.09
N THR A 31 -17.23 -11.52 -21.50
CA THR A 31 -16.07 -11.24 -22.35
C THR A 31 -16.41 -11.37 -23.82
N LEU A 32 -16.23 -10.30 -24.60
CA LEU A 32 -16.55 -10.24 -26.03
C LEU A 32 -15.26 -10.20 -26.86
N GLY A 33 -15.08 -11.13 -27.80
CA GLY A 33 -13.98 -11.03 -28.77
C GLY A 33 -13.34 -12.35 -29.21
N GLY A 34 -13.64 -12.76 -30.45
CA GLY A 34 -13.03 -13.84 -31.22
C GLY A 34 -13.63 -13.83 -32.64
N GLU A 35 -12.91 -14.29 -33.66
CA GLU A 35 -13.35 -14.26 -35.07
C GLU A 35 -14.59 -15.13 -35.37
N ASP A 36 -15.01 -15.96 -34.41
CA ASP A 36 -16.14 -16.89 -34.53
C ASP A 36 -17.29 -16.56 -33.57
N ARG A 37 -18.04 -15.46 -33.75
CA ARG A 37 -19.39 -15.40 -33.16
C ARG A 37 -20.40 -14.43 -33.81
N PRO A 38 -21.71 -14.78 -33.77
CA PRO A 38 -22.81 -13.98 -34.34
C PRO A 38 -23.01 -12.65 -33.59
N PRO A 39 -23.85 -11.72 -34.11
CA PRO A 39 -24.12 -10.43 -33.45
C PRO A 39 -24.56 -10.64 -32.00
N ALA A 40 -24.25 -9.67 -31.12
CA ALA A 40 -24.54 -9.70 -29.70
C ALA A 40 -25.92 -10.29 -29.40
N GLU A 41 -25.95 -11.58 -29.07
CA GLU A 41 -27.17 -12.25 -28.65
C GLU A 41 -27.60 -11.67 -27.30
N GLU A 42 -28.91 -11.49 -27.15
CA GLU A 42 -29.52 -10.97 -25.94
C GLU A 42 -29.14 -11.88 -24.76
N TRP A 43 -28.77 -11.27 -23.64
CA TRP A 43 -28.45 -12.01 -22.42
C TRP A 43 -29.71 -12.71 -21.92
N ALA A 44 -29.63 -14.02 -21.68
CA ALA A 44 -30.78 -14.86 -21.31
C ALA A 44 -31.13 -14.82 -19.82
N GLY A 45 -30.38 -14.08 -19.00
CA GLY A 45 -30.64 -13.90 -17.57
C GLY A 45 -31.23 -12.54 -17.21
N ASP A 46 -31.64 -12.38 -15.95
CA ASP A 46 -32.21 -11.13 -15.43
C ASP A 46 -31.13 -10.09 -15.09
N GLU A 47 -29.85 -10.50 -15.06
CA GLU A 47 -28.73 -9.62 -14.78
C GLU A 47 -28.39 -8.73 -15.98
N THR A 48 -27.72 -7.60 -15.74
CA THR A 48 -27.12 -6.78 -16.80
C THR A 48 -25.62 -7.06 -16.86
N PRO A 49 -25.11 -7.78 -17.88
CA PRO A 49 -23.69 -8.08 -17.97
C PRO A 49 -22.84 -6.83 -18.15
N VAL A 50 -21.71 -6.81 -17.46
CA VAL A 50 -20.66 -5.83 -17.70
C VAL A 50 -19.77 -6.36 -18.82
N GLU A 51 -19.88 -5.74 -19.99
CA GLU A 51 -19.13 -6.15 -21.19
C GLU A 51 -17.65 -5.81 -21.07
N ARG A 52 -16.78 -6.78 -21.36
CA ARG A 52 -15.34 -6.58 -21.39
C ARG A 52 -14.74 -7.17 -22.66
N PRO A 53 -13.92 -6.45 -23.42
CA PRO A 53 -13.27 -7.03 -24.58
C PRO A 53 -12.29 -8.12 -24.15
N THR A 54 -12.14 -9.16 -24.96
CA THR A 54 -10.96 -10.03 -24.83
C THR A 54 -9.71 -9.23 -25.18
N LEU A 55 -8.59 -9.58 -24.56
CA LEU A 55 -7.30 -8.93 -24.87
C LEU A 55 -6.91 -9.12 -26.35
N VAL A 56 -7.35 -10.23 -26.96
CA VAL A 56 -7.19 -10.48 -28.39
C VAL A 56 -8.00 -9.47 -29.20
N ALA A 57 -9.26 -9.19 -28.86
CA ALA A 57 -10.06 -8.18 -29.57
C ALA A 57 -9.49 -6.76 -29.46
N ALA A 58 -8.80 -6.46 -28.36
CA ALA A 58 -8.09 -5.21 -28.16
C ALA A 58 -6.63 -5.25 -28.64
N SER A 59 -6.19 -6.25 -29.41
CA SER A 59 -4.81 -6.34 -29.90
C SER A 59 -4.53 -5.32 -31.01
N TRP A 60 -3.26 -4.91 -31.18
CA TRP A 60 -2.89 -4.03 -32.29
C TRP A 60 -3.18 -4.66 -33.66
N GLU A 61 -3.07 -5.98 -33.78
CA GLU A 61 -3.43 -6.73 -34.98
C GLU A 61 -4.92 -6.56 -35.33
N ASN A 62 -5.81 -6.69 -34.34
CA ASN A 62 -7.25 -6.56 -34.57
C ASN A 62 -7.73 -5.11 -34.72
N LEU A 63 -7.05 -4.15 -34.10
CA LEU A 63 -7.35 -2.73 -34.28
C LEU A 63 -6.82 -2.21 -35.63
N GLY A 64 -5.69 -2.76 -36.10
CA GLY A 64 -5.04 -2.37 -37.35
C GLY A 64 -5.58 -3.03 -38.62
N ARG A 65 -6.36 -4.11 -38.51
CA ARG A 65 -6.97 -4.78 -39.68
C ARG A 65 -7.99 -3.88 -40.40
N PRO A 66 -8.24 -4.08 -41.71
CA PRO A 66 -9.28 -3.33 -42.43
C PRO A 66 -10.64 -3.39 -41.71
N GLY A 67 -11.24 -2.23 -41.46
CA GLY A 67 -12.48 -2.11 -40.68
C GLY A 67 -12.29 -2.04 -39.16
N GLY A 68 -11.09 -2.31 -38.63
CA GLY A 68 -10.76 -2.24 -37.20
C GLY A 68 -10.94 -0.83 -36.60
N ALA A 69 -10.70 0.22 -37.39
CA ALA A 69 -10.95 1.61 -37.00
C ALA A 69 -12.43 1.93 -36.71
N GLY A 70 -13.38 1.09 -37.18
CA GLY A 70 -14.79 1.20 -36.84
C GLY A 70 -15.17 0.53 -35.51
N SER A 71 -14.23 -0.16 -34.86
CA SER A 71 -14.43 -0.74 -33.54
C SER A 71 -14.48 0.36 -32.47
N PRO A 72 -15.39 0.29 -31.48
CA PRO A 72 -15.33 1.16 -30.30
C PRO A 72 -14.00 1.06 -29.55
N LEU A 73 -13.30 -0.08 -29.66
CA LEU A 73 -11.98 -0.28 -29.04
C LEU A 73 -10.85 0.47 -29.76
N ALA A 74 -11.11 1.03 -30.95
CA ALA A 74 -10.15 1.91 -31.62
C ALA A 74 -10.19 3.33 -31.04
N ASP A 75 -11.21 3.67 -30.25
CA ASP A 75 -11.29 4.93 -29.53
C ASP A 75 -10.36 4.88 -28.30
N PRO A 76 -9.32 5.75 -28.23
CA PRO A 76 -8.42 5.78 -27.09
C PRO A 76 -9.14 6.15 -25.80
N ASP A 77 -10.25 6.89 -25.84
CA ASP A 77 -10.99 7.28 -24.64
C ASP A 77 -11.74 6.08 -24.03
N VAL A 78 -12.22 5.15 -24.87
CA VAL A 78 -12.79 3.87 -24.42
C VAL A 78 -11.74 2.99 -23.77
N LEU A 79 -10.54 2.90 -24.36
CA LEU A 79 -9.42 2.13 -23.80
C LEU A 79 -8.75 2.82 -22.61
N ALA A 80 -8.98 4.10 -22.40
CA ALA A 80 -8.42 4.88 -21.30
C ALA A 80 -9.13 4.63 -19.98
N GLU A 81 -10.27 3.93 -19.95
CA GLU A 81 -10.91 3.59 -18.70
C GLU A 81 -10.08 2.55 -17.92
N PRO A 82 -9.68 2.83 -16.66
CA PRO A 82 -9.00 1.83 -15.83
C PRO A 82 -9.80 0.54 -15.73
N SER A 83 -11.15 0.64 -15.76
CA SER A 83 -12.16 -0.43 -15.72
C SER A 83 -11.94 -1.56 -16.76
N MET A 84 -11.19 -1.27 -17.83
CA MET A 84 -10.87 -2.17 -18.95
C MET A 84 -9.72 -3.15 -18.66
N VAL A 85 -8.88 -2.86 -17.67
CA VAL A 85 -7.71 -3.67 -17.34
C VAL A 85 -8.09 -4.70 -16.26
N PRO A 86 -7.75 -5.99 -16.40
CA PRO A 86 -7.97 -6.96 -15.32
C PRO A 86 -7.29 -6.52 -14.01
N PRO A 87 -7.88 -6.78 -12.82
CA PRO A 87 -7.27 -6.37 -11.57
C PRO A 87 -5.90 -7.04 -11.38
N VAL A 88 -4.98 -6.32 -10.74
CA VAL A 88 -3.74 -6.88 -10.21
C VAL A 88 -4.11 -7.79 -9.05
N ASP A 89 -3.59 -9.01 -9.03
CA ASP A 89 -3.70 -9.87 -7.85
C ASP A 89 -2.63 -9.46 -6.85
N GLU A 90 -3.00 -8.55 -5.93
CA GLU A 90 -2.06 -8.03 -4.94
C GLU A 90 -1.49 -9.10 -4.00
N ARG A 91 -2.00 -10.33 -3.93
CA ARG A 91 -1.37 -11.40 -3.13
C ARG A 91 -0.15 -12.02 -3.81
N LEU A 92 -0.08 -11.95 -5.14
CA LEU A 92 1.02 -12.51 -5.93
C LEU A 92 1.96 -11.41 -6.43
N VAL A 93 1.40 -10.27 -6.83
CA VAL A 93 2.13 -9.17 -7.44
C VAL A 93 2.09 -7.98 -6.49
N ASN A 94 3.10 -7.88 -5.64
CA ASN A 94 3.18 -6.88 -4.57
C ASN A 94 4.62 -6.50 -4.23
N PRO A 95 4.85 -5.55 -3.31
CA PRO A 95 6.18 -5.07 -2.97
C PRO A 95 7.06 -6.03 -2.15
N GLN A 96 6.54 -7.19 -1.71
CA GLN A 96 7.29 -8.11 -0.84
C GLN A 96 8.62 -8.56 -1.47
N GLY A 97 9.71 -8.33 -0.76
CA GLY A 97 11.07 -8.60 -1.24
C GLY A 97 11.70 -7.45 -2.04
N PHE A 98 11.13 -6.24 -1.99
CA PHE A 98 11.78 -5.03 -2.52
C PHE A 98 13.19 -4.87 -1.93
N VAL A 99 14.17 -4.59 -2.80
CA VAL A 99 15.59 -4.48 -2.42
C VAL A 99 15.97 -3.02 -2.40
N THR A 100 16.24 -2.44 -1.24
CA THR A 100 16.51 -1.00 -1.11
C THR A 100 17.80 -0.54 -1.80
N THR A 101 18.83 -1.38 -1.86
CA THR A 101 20.07 -1.16 -2.64
C THR A 101 20.26 -2.30 -3.65
N PRO A 102 19.71 -2.19 -4.86
CA PRO A 102 19.78 -3.24 -5.88
C PRO A 102 21.19 -3.35 -6.48
N SER A 103 21.53 -4.54 -6.97
CA SER A 103 22.88 -4.85 -7.51
C SER A 103 23.03 -4.68 -9.02
N ARG A 104 21.93 -4.55 -9.77
CA ARG A 104 21.94 -4.40 -11.24
C ARG A 104 21.51 -3.00 -11.66
N GLY A 105 21.88 -2.62 -12.88
CA GLY A 105 21.58 -1.31 -13.47
C GLY A 105 20.11 -1.12 -13.88
N LEU A 106 19.87 -0.06 -14.64
CA LEU A 106 18.58 0.20 -15.28
C LEU A 106 18.35 -0.81 -16.41
N ALA A 107 17.11 -1.28 -16.54
CA ALA A 107 16.65 -2.11 -17.64
C ALA A 107 15.67 -1.31 -18.50
N SER A 108 15.43 -1.78 -19.72
CA SER A 108 14.34 -1.27 -20.57
C SER A 108 13.20 -2.28 -20.61
N LEU A 109 11.98 -1.80 -20.71
CA LEU A 109 10.80 -2.57 -21.03
C LEU A 109 10.45 -2.26 -22.49
N ALA A 110 10.61 -3.25 -23.36
CA ALA A 110 10.40 -3.12 -24.80
C ALA A 110 9.71 -4.36 -25.35
N GLU A 111 9.31 -4.32 -26.62
CA GLU A 111 8.79 -5.49 -27.31
C GLU A 111 9.92 -6.42 -27.80
N ARG A 112 9.69 -7.73 -27.66
CA ARG A 112 10.50 -8.80 -28.23
C ARG A 112 9.61 -10.01 -28.54
N ASP A 113 9.63 -10.45 -29.81
CA ASP A 113 8.87 -11.60 -30.31
C ASP A 113 7.35 -11.49 -30.01
N GLY A 114 6.78 -10.32 -30.26
CA GLY A 114 5.38 -9.95 -30.06
C GLY A 114 4.98 -9.70 -28.60
N ARG A 115 5.93 -9.72 -27.66
CA ARG A 115 5.64 -9.66 -26.22
C ARG A 115 6.48 -8.62 -25.51
N TRP A 116 5.92 -8.07 -24.43
CA TRP A 116 6.66 -7.20 -23.54
C TRP A 116 7.75 -7.98 -22.80
N THR A 117 8.96 -7.44 -22.82
CA THR A 117 10.15 -8.04 -22.22
C THR A 117 10.95 -6.98 -21.49
N VAL A 118 11.38 -7.29 -20.27
CA VAL A 118 12.40 -6.51 -19.58
C VAL A 118 13.78 -6.95 -20.06
N LEU A 119 14.53 -6.02 -20.63
CA LEU A 119 15.87 -6.21 -21.17
C LEU A 119 16.90 -5.50 -20.29
N LEU A 120 17.91 -6.24 -19.81
CA LEU A 120 19.08 -5.69 -19.15
C LEU A 120 20.30 -5.96 -20.03
N ASP A 121 21.01 -4.92 -20.46
CA ASP A 121 22.15 -5.02 -21.38
C ASP A 121 21.81 -5.83 -22.65
N GLY A 122 20.61 -5.63 -23.20
CA GLY A 122 20.07 -6.33 -24.38
C GLY A 122 19.64 -7.78 -24.16
N ARG A 123 19.78 -8.32 -22.93
CA ARG A 123 19.38 -9.68 -22.57
C ARG A 123 18.03 -9.70 -21.87
N ALA A 124 17.16 -10.63 -22.28
CA ALA A 124 15.87 -10.83 -21.63
C ALA A 124 16.07 -11.28 -20.18
N VAL A 125 15.56 -10.48 -19.25
CA VAL A 125 15.44 -10.85 -17.84
C VAL A 125 14.14 -11.61 -17.63
N THR A 126 13.03 -11.08 -18.16
CA THR A 126 11.73 -11.75 -18.12
C THR A 126 10.86 -11.28 -19.29
N THR A 127 10.04 -12.18 -19.81
CA THR A 127 9.07 -11.90 -20.88
C THR A 127 7.68 -12.21 -20.35
N PHE A 128 6.77 -11.25 -20.45
CA PHE A 128 5.43 -11.37 -19.89
C PHE A 128 4.53 -12.22 -20.81
N ALA A 129 3.43 -12.72 -20.24
CA ALA A 129 2.40 -13.37 -21.05
C ALA A 129 1.83 -12.38 -22.07
N GLU A 130 1.33 -12.88 -23.21
CA GLU A 130 0.68 -12.06 -24.23
C GLU A 130 -0.48 -11.24 -23.65
N SER A 131 -1.15 -11.80 -22.64
CA SER A 131 -2.22 -11.15 -21.88
C SER A 131 -1.77 -10.00 -20.98
N GLY A 132 -0.47 -9.69 -20.91
CA GLY A 132 0.12 -8.69 -20.03
C GLY A 132 0.10 -9.06 -18.54
N GLY A 133 -0.26 -10.29 -18.19
CA GLY A 133 -0.24 -10.76 -16.81
C GLY A 133 1.18 -10.83 -16.26
N VAL A 134 1.44 -10.11 -15.17
CA VAL A 134 2.68 -10.18 -14.39
C VAL A 134 2.52 -11.27 -13.32
N THR A 135 3.56 -12.08 -13.13
CA THR A 135 3.60 -13.13 -12.09
C THR A 135 4.58 -12.80 -10.97
N ASP A 136 4.46 -13.49 -9.84
CA ASP A 136 5.43 -13.45 -8.75
C ASP A 136 6.84 -13.86 -9.21
N ALA A 137 6.93 -14.83 -10.12
CA ALA A 137 8.20 -15.26 -10.72
C ALA A 137 8.84 -14.15 -11.58
N ASP A 138 8.04 -13.38 -12.32
CA ASP A 138 8.55 -12.22 -13.07
C ASP A 138 9.08 -11.17 -12.11
N VAL A 139 8.30 -10.82 -11.09
CA VAL A 139 8.69 -9.86 -10.06
C VAL A 139 9.97 -10.29 -9.34
N ALA A 140 10.11 -11.56 -8.99
CA ALA A 140 11.31 -12.12 -8.34
C ALA A 140 12.58 -11.90 -9.19
N ARG A 141 12.49 -12.07 -10.52
CA ARG A 141 13.61 -11.83 -11.46
C ARG A 141 14.01 -10.36 -11.54
N LEU A 142 13.10 -9.45 -11.23
CA LEU A 142 13.29 -8.00 -11.33
C LEU A 142 13.77 -7.35 -10.01
N ARG A 143 13.75 -8.06 -8.87
CA ARG A 143 14.08 -7.46 -7.55
C ARG A 143 15.45 -6.79 -7.47
N GLN A 144 16.42 -7.28 -8.24
CA GLN A 144 17.79 -6.74 -8.25
C GLN A 144 18.00 -5.64 -9.31
N ILE A 145 16.99 -5.29 -10.10
CA ILE A 145 17.07 -4.24 -11.12
C ILE A 145 16.88 -2.87 -10.45
N ARG A 146 17.64 -1.87 -10.92
CA ARG A 146 17.58 -0.51 -10.40
C ARG A 146 16.22 0.14 -10.66
N GLY A 147 15.74 0.00 -11.88
CA GLY A 147 14.49 0.53 -12.38
C GLY A 147 14.33 0.11 -13.83
N VAL A 148 13.14 0.34 -14.37
CA VAL A 148 12.76 -0.06 -15.71
C VAL A 148 12.26 1.16 -16.47
N GLU A 149 12.92 1.45 -17.59
CA GLU A 149 12.52 2.50 -18.52
C GLU A 149 11.58 1.92 -19.59
N VAL A 150 10.41 2.51 -19.77
CA VAL A 150 9.41 2.04 -20.73
C VAL A 150 9.71 2.60 -22.11
N ASP A 151 9.95 1.70 -23.07
CA ASP A 151 10.09 2.03 -24.49
C ASP A 151 8.76 1.79 -25.21
N TRP A 152 8.15 2.88 -25.69
CA TRP A 152 6.86 2.87 -26.40
C TRP A 152 6.99 2.71 -27.93
N HIS A 153 8.20 2.73 -28.50
CA HIS A 153 8.39 2.88 -29.94
C HIS A 153 8.00 1.63 -30.76
N HIS A 154 7.97 0.47 -30.13
CA HIS A 154 7.72 -0.81 -30.81
C HIS A 154 6.32 -1.35 -30.49
N ALA A 155 5.63 -1.85 -31.51
CA ALA A 155 4.30 -2.41 -31.39
C ALA A 155 4.33 -3.73 -30.59
N HIS A 156 3.51 -3.83 -29.55
CA HIS A 156 3.40 -4.98 -28.64
C HIS A 156 2.06 -5.72 -28.83
N SER A 157 1.69 -6.64 -27.92
CA SER A 157 0.45 -7.43 -28.02
C SER A 157 -0.86 -6.61 -27.96
N GLY A 158 -0.80 -5.29 -27.76
CA GLY A 158 -1.96 -4.39 -27.69
C GLY A 158 -1.98 -3.49 -26.45
N PRO A 159 -2.80 -2.42 -26.45
CA PRO A 159 -2.88 -1.39 -25.43
C PRO A 159 -3.19 -1.94 -24.03
N LEU A 160 -4.23 -2.76 -23.89
CA LEU A 160 -4.65 -3.29 -22.58
C LEU A 160 -3.60 -4.23 -21.96
N ALA A 161 -2.90 -5.01 -22.79
CA ALA A 161 -1.82 -5.87 -22.32
C ALA A 161 -0.63 -5.03 -21.78
N ALA A 162 -0.27 -3.94 -22.46
CA ALA A 162 0.79 -3.03 -21.99
C ALA A 162 0.43 -2.37 -20.65
N VAL A 163 -0.79 -1.82 -20.55
CA VAL A 163 -1.27 -1.19 -19.31
C VAL A 163 -1.25 -2.20 -18.17
N ARG A 164 -1.65 -3.45 -18.42
CA ARG A 164 -1.64 -4.52 -17.42
C ARG A 164 -0.22 -4.86 -16.93
N VAL A 165 0.77 -4.90 -17.83
CA VAL A 165 2.19 -5.09 -17.45
C VAL A 165 2.65 -3.97 -16.52
N LEU A 166 2.43 -2.72 -16.93
CA LEU A 166 2.88 -1.55 -16.18
C LEU A 166 2.18 -1.41 -14.82
N ALA A 167 0.86 -1.62 -14.76
CA ALA A 167 0.11 -1.64 -13.51
C ALA A 167 0.62 -2.74 -12.57
N GLY A 168 0.88 -3.95 -13.08
CA GLY A 168 1.44 -5.05 -12.31
C GLY A 168 2.85 -4.76 -11.78
N LEU A 169 3.74 -4.23 -12.63
CA LEU A 169 5.10 -3.84 -12.23
C LEU A 169 5.11 -2.72 -11.18
N ALA A 170 4.27 -1.70 -11.36
CA ALA A 170 4.11 -0.61 -10.40
C ALA A 170 3.58 -1.12 -9.06
N ALA A 171 2.53 -1.95 -9.06
CA ALA A 171 1.98 -2.58 -7.86
C ALA A 171 3.01 -3.48 -7.15
N ALA A 172 3.87 -4.15 -7.91
CA ALA A 172 5.00 -4.92 -7.38
C ALA A 172 6.12 -4.06 -6.78
N GLY A 173 6.02 -2.73 -6.85
CA GLY A 173 7.04 -1.81 -6.37
C GLY A 173 8.29 -1.73 -7.27
N VAL A 174 8.22 -2.18 -8.52
CA VAL A 174 9.30 -1.98 -9.50
C VAL A 174 9.37 -0.49 -9.84
N PRO A 175 10.53 0.19 -9.66
CA PRO A 175 10.66 1.58 -10.09
C PRO A 175 10.53 1.66 -11.61
N LEU A 176 9.53 2.40 -12.09
CA LEU A 176 9.25 2.59 -13.52
C LEU A 176 9.39 4.06 -13.90
N VAL A 177 9.96 4.33 -15.06
CA VAL A 177 9.98 5.65 -15.69
C VAL A 177 9.67 5.51 -17.17
N ALA A 178 9.08 6.54 -17.75
CA ALA A 178 8.75 6.57 -19.16
C ALA A 178 8.90 7.99 -19.72
N GLY A 179 9.10 8.10 -21.03
CA GLY A 179 8.94 9.36 -21.76
C GLY A 179 7.47 9.79 -21.86
N GLU A 180 7.08 10.37 -22.98
CA GLU A 180 5.67 10.70 -23.22
C GLU A 180 4.81 9.42 -23.20
N VAL A 181 3.81 9.38 -22.31
CA VAL A 181 2.89 8.25 -22.21
C VAL A 181 1.84 8.39 -23.32
N PRO A 182 1.69 7.39 -24.21
CA PRO A 182 0.71 7.45 -25.28
C PRO A 182 -0.72 7.54 -24.76
N ARG A 183 -1.60 8.27 -25.46
CA ARG A 183 -3.02 8.42 -25.06
C ARG A 183 -3.76 7.10 -24.87
N TRP A 184 -3.47 6.09 -25.69
CA TRP A 184 -4.09 4.77 -25.57
C TRP A 184 -3.74 4.05 -24.26
N ALA A 185 -2.70 4.48 -23.55
CA ALA A 185 -2.30 3.95 -22.25
C ALA A 185 -3.00 4.66 -21.08
N GLY A 186 -4.01 5.49 -21.34
CA GLY A 186 -4.75 6.26 -20.33
C GLY A 186 -5.33 5.42 -19.20
N ALA A 187 -5.63 4.14 -19.44
CA ALA A 187 -6.10 3.21 -18.42
C ALA A 187 -5.10 2.99 -17.28
N LEU A 188 -3.85 3.43 -17.39
CA LEU A 188 -2.94 3.51 -16.25
C LEU A 188 -3.50 4.37 -15.10
N GLY A 189 -4.29 5.39 -15.42
CA GLY A 189 -4.79 6.40 -14.49
C GLY A 189 -3.82 7.57 -14.32
N ASP A 190 -4.38 8.77 -14.12
CA ASP A 190 -3.65 10.05 -14.14
C ASP A 190 -2.44 10.07 -13.17
N ASP A 191 -2.62 9.58 -11.95
CA ASP A 191 -1.56 9.53 -10.94
C ASP A 191 -0.37 8.68 -11.40
N LEU A 192 -0.65 7.50 -11.98
CA LEU A 192 0.39 6.59 -12.44
C LEU A 192 1.09 7.14 -13.69
N VAL A 193 0.33 7.75 -14.60
CA VAL A 193 0.88 8.44 -15.78
C VAL A 193 1.83 9.57 -15.35
N ALA A 194 1.38 10.44 -14.45
CA ALA A 194 2.20 11.55 -13.95
C ALA A 194 3.49 11.06 -13.27
N LEU A 195 3.41 9.98 -12.49
CA LEU A 195 4.58 9.38 -11.83
C LEU A 195 5.55 8.77 -12.84
N LEU A 196 5.08 8.04 -13.86
CA LEU A 196 5.95 7.48 -14.89
C LEU A 196 6.79 8.58 -15.59
N GLN A 197 6.22 9.76 -15.76
CA GLN A 197 6.84 10.91 -16.41
C GLN A 197 7.68 11.81 -15.47
N ALA A 198 7.68 11.52 -14.16
CA ALA A 198 8.33 12.38 -13.15
C ALA A 198 9.87 12.37 -13.20
N ALA A 199 10.47 11.41 -13.92
CA ALA A 199 11.92 11.27 -14.13
C ALA A 199 12.79 11.52 -12.87
N PRO A 200 12.55 10.82 -11.74
CA PRO A 200 13.37 10.98 -10.54
C PRO A 200 14.80 10.48 -10.75
N ASP A 201 15.73 10.91 -9.89
CA ASP A 201 17.08 10.34 -9.83
C ASP A 201 17.03 8.90 -9.30
N LEU A 202 16.88 7.94 -10.22
CA LEU A 202 16.84 6.55 -9.87
C LEU A 202 18.20 6.06 -9.35
N ALA A 203 19.33 6.73 -9.57
CA ALA A 203 20.65 6.33 -9.06
C ALA A 203 20.79 6.57 -7.55
N ASP A 204 19.98 7.44 -6.97
CA ASP A 204 19.86 7.62 -5.52
C ASP A 204 18.89 6.60 -4.90
N ASP A 205 19.36 5.79 -3.94
CA ASP A 205 18.56 4.71 -3.33
C ASP A 205 17.27 5.21 -2.68
N LEU A 206 17.34 6.37 -2.00
CA LEU A 206 16.20 6.95 -1.31
C LEU A 206 15.19 7.50 -2.31
N ARG A 207 15.64 8.27 -3.32
CA ARG A 207 14.73 8.82 -4.35
C ARG A 207 14.03 7.74 -5.15
N ARG A 208 14.75 6.67 -5.46
CA ARG A 208 14.21 5.48 -6.12
C ARG A 208 13.16 4.77 -5.29
N GLU A 209 13.38 4.63 -3.98
CA GLU A 209 12.40 4.01 -3.07
C GLU A 209 11.18 4.91 -2.85
N GLU A 210 11.37 6.21 -2.66
CA GLU A 210 10.27 7.21 -2.62
C GLU A 210 9.39 7.09 -3.88
N HIS A 211 10.02 6.96 -5.06
CA HIS A 211 9.33 6.77 -6.33
C HIS A 211 8.56 5.45 -6.41
N SER A 212 9.21 4.34 -6.04
CA SER A 212 8.58 3.02 -5.97
C SER A 212 7.34 3.02 -5.05
N VAL A 213 7.41 3.70 -3.91
CA VAL A 213 6.28 3.82 -2.97
C VAL A 213 5.12 4.62 -3.57
N ARG A 214 5.40 5.70 -4.31
CA ARG A 214 4.35 6.46 -5.00
C ARG A 214 3.69 5.65 -6.13
N LEU A 215 4.50 5.00 -6.96
CA LEU A 215 4.01 4.14 -8.06
C LEU A 215 3.10 3.03 -7.55
N ARG A 216 3.53 2.30 -6.52
CA ARG A 216 2.74 1.18 -5.97
C ARG A 216 1.44 1.66 -5.33
N ARG A 217 1.43 2.84 -4.68
CA ARG A 217 0.19 3.43 -4.13
C ARG A 217 -0.81 3.70 -5.25
N ALA A 218 -0.38 4.40 -6.31
CA ALA A 218 -1.23 4.73 -7.45
C ALA A 218 -1.77 3.45 -8.12
N ALA A 219 -0.89 2.47 -8.35
CA ALA A 219 -1.25 1.21 -8.99
C ALA A 219 -2.22 0.37 -8.14
N LEU A 220 -1.95 0.17 -6.84
CA LEU A 220 -2.82 -0.65 -5.98
C LEU A 220 -4.18 0.01 -5.73
N ARG A 221 -4.24 1.34 -5.63
CA ARG A 221 -5.50 2.08 -5.47
C ARG A 221 -6.37 2.08 -6.74
N THR A 222 -5.76 2.03 -7.92
CA THR A 222 -6.49 2.09 -9.20
C THR A 222 -6.79 0.70 -9.76
N HIS A 223 -5.85 -0.22 -9.62
CA HIS A 223 -5.83 -1.54 -10.29
C HIS A 223 -5.91 -2.72 -9.33
N GLY A 224 -5.87 -2.51 -8.02
CA GLY A 224 -6.06 -3.58 -7.03
C GLY A 224 -7.48 -4.15 -7.08
N VAL A 225 -7.68 -5.32 -6.46
CA VAL A 225 -8.96 -6.03 -6.56
C VAL A 225 -10.12 -5.23 -5.98
N ALA A 226 -9.96 -4.59 -4.82
CA ALA A 226 -11.05 -3.85 -4.19
C ALA A 226 -11.55 -2.68 -5.08
N ALA A 227 -10.61 -1.88 -5.60
CA ALA A 227 -10.92 -0.79 -6.52
C ALA A 227 -11.60 -1.29 -7.80
N ARG A 228 -11.18 -2.46 -8.30
CA ARG A 228 -11.82 -3.08 -9.46
C ARG A 228 -13.28 -3.44 -9.23
N TRP A 229 -13.57 -4.00 -8.06
CA TRP A 229 -14.94 -4.40 -7.72
C TRP A 229 -15.84 -3.18 -7.63
N GLU A 230 -15.37 -2.11 -6.99
CA GLU A 230 -16.07 -0.83 -6.93
C GLU A 230 -16.33 -0.24 -8.33
N GLN A 231 -15.32 -0.21 -9.20
CA GLN A 231 -15.45 0.26 -10.59
C GLN A 231 -16.44 -0.56 -11.43
N LEU A 232 -16.63 -1.85 -11.10
CA LEU A 232 -17.57 -2.74 -11.77
C LEU A 232 -18.98 -2.67 -11.17
N GLY A 233 -19.22 -1.83 -10.16
CA GLY A 233 -20.48 -1.75 -9.44
C GLY A 233 -20.76 -2.97 -8.55
N ALA A 234 -19.74 -3.79 -8.28
CA ALA A 234 -19.84 -4.91 -7.35
C ALA A 234 -19.84 -4.40 -5.90
N PRO A 235 -20.45 -5.13 -4.95
CA PRO A 235 -20.31 -4.83 -3.53
C PRO A 235 -18.84 -4.95 -3.10
N ALA A 236 -18.14 -3.81 -3.03
CA ALA A 236 -16.79 -3.76 -2.48
C ALA A 236 -16.88 -3.73 -0.94
N PRO A 237 -15.99 -4.44 -0.21
CA PRO A 237 -15.93 -4.31 1.24
C PRO A 237 -15.69 -2.86 1.62
N ALA A 238 -16.47 -2.34 2.58
CA ALA A 238 -16.24 -1.01 3.11
C ALA A 238 -14.78 -0.91 3.63
N PRO A 239 -14.08 0.22 3.42
CA PRO A 239 -12.77 0.42 3.99
C PRO A 239 -12.79 0.16 5.49
N PRO A 240 -11.83 -0.61 6.04
CA PRO A 240 -11.85 -0.96 7.45
C PRO A 240 -11.64 0.28 8.33
N LEU A 241 -12.44 0.40 9.39
CA LEU A 241 -12.21 1.40 10.43
C LEU A 241 -11.01 0.99 11.30
N THR A 242 -10.04 1.89 11.44
CA THR A 242 -8.88 1.71 12.33
C THR A 242 -8.98 2.60 13.55
N SER A 243 -8.88 2.02 14.74
CA SER A 243 -8.79 2.77 15.99
C SER A 243 -7.33 3.06 16.32
N VAL A 244 -6.95 4.34 16.31
CA VAL A 244 -5.62 4.77 16.74
C VAL A 244 -5.58 4.84 18.26
N LEU A 245 -4.75 4.00 18.86
CA LEU A 245 -4.47 3.97 20.29
C LEU A 245 -3.33 4.95 20.58
N LEU A 246 -3.68 6.08 21.20
CA LEU A 246 -2.74 7.14 21.54
C LEU A 246 -2.70 7.30 23.06
N ALA A 247 -1.60 6.92 23.69
CA ALA A 247 -1.41 7.06 25.13
C ALA A 247 -0.31 8.09 25.43
N THR A 248 -0.58 9.00 26.36
CA THR A 248 0.36 10.08 26.67
C THR A 248 0.39 10.43 28.15
N ARG A 249 1.57 10.80 28.65
CA ARG A 249 1.78 11.44 29.97
C ARG A 249 2.14 12.92 29.85
N ARG A 250 2.06 13.48 28.63
CA ARG A 250 2.62 14.77 28.23
C ARG A 250 1.51 15.65 27.66
N ALA A 251 0.96 16.53 28.50
CA ALA A 251 -0.13 17.42 28.10
C ALA A 251 0.22 18.29 26.88
N ASP A 252 1.48 18.74 26.81
CA ASP A 252 2.05 19.56 25.75
C ASP A 252 2.22 18.82 24.41
N MET A 253 2.27 17.48 24.41
CA MET A 253 2.40 16.68 23.19
C MET A 253 1.06 16.31 22.54
N VAL A 254 -0.08 16.48 23.24
CA VAL A 254 -1.39 16.05 22.73
C VAL A 254 -1.74 16.73 21.40
N ALA A 255 -1.53 18.04 21.31
CA ALA A 255 -1.79 18.79 20.08
C ALA A 255 -0.93 18.29 18.90
N PHE A 256 0.36 18.03 19.16
CA PHE A 256 1.28 17.52 18.15
C PHE A 256 0.86 16.13 17.66
N ALA A 257 0.57 15.21 18.57
CA ALA A 257 0.18 13.84 18.25
C ALA A 257 -1.14 13.78 17.45
N LEU A 258 -2.16 14.53 17.89
CA LEU A 258 -3.43 14.62 17.17
C LEU A 258 -3.25 15.23 15.77
N ALA A 259 -2.34 16.19 15.61
CA ALA A 259 -2.02 16.75 14.28
C ALA A 259 -1.37 15.71 13.34
N GLN A 260 -0.56 14.76 13.86
CA GLN A 260 -0.03 13.65 13.04
C GLN A 260 -1.15 12.72 12.56
N ILE A 261 -2.14 12.46 13.42
CA ILE A 261 -3.29 11.60 13.11
C ILE A 261 -4.27 12.29 12.15
N ALA A 262 -4.54 13.59 12.35
CA ALA A 262 -5.46 14.37 11.51
C ALA A 262 -5.04 14.42 10.04
N ARG A 263 -3.74 14.26 9.76
CA ARG A 263 -3.17 14.27 8.41
C ARG A 263 -3.27 12.92 7.68
N GLN A 264 -3.71 11.86 8.36
CA GLN A 264 -3.85 10.55 7.73
C GLN A 264 -4.96 10.57 6.67
N ARG A 265 -4.63 10.22 5.43
CA ARG A 265 -5.53 10.18 4.27
C ARG A 265 -5.70 8.76 3.72
N HIS A 266 -6.74 8.57 2.90
CA HIS A 266 -7.09 7.28 2.26
C HIS A 266 -7.33 6.12 3.26
N ALA A 267 -7.80 6.43 4.47
CA ALA A 267 -8.16 5.44 5.48
C ALA A 267 -9.27 6.00 6.38
N GLN A 268 -10.16 5.12 6.86
CA GLN A 268 -11.14 5.45 7.89
C GLN A 268 -10.52 5.23 9.27
N LEU A 269 -10.62 6.24 10.14
CA LEU A 269 -10.05 6.16 11.48
C LEU A 269 -10.90 6.85 12.55
N GLU A 270 -10.72 6.38 13.77
CA GLU A 270 -11.10 7.03 15.02
C GLU A 270 -9.88 7.04 15.96
N VAL A 271 -9.91 7.88 16.99
CA VAL A 271 -8.83 7.98 17.97
C VAL A 271 -9.32 7.63 19.35
N VAL A 272 -8.57 6.81 20.07
CA VAL A 272 -8.72 6.60 21.51
C VAL A 272 -7.52 7.22 22.22
N LEU A 273 -7.74 8.40 22.80
CA LEU A 273 -6.75 9.17 23.54
C LEU A 273 -6.80 8.79 25.04
N ALA A 274 -5.76 8.10 25.48
CA ALA A 274 -5.53 7.75 26.88
C ALA A 274 -4.61 8.77 27.55
N LEU A 275 -5.19 9.62 28.41
CA LEU A 275 -4.46 10.61 29.19
C LEU A 275 -3.95 9.96 30.49
N HIS A 276 -2.72 9.47 30.48
CA HIS A 276 -2.15 8.68 31.58
C HIS A 276 -1.56 9.58 32.68
N GLY A 277 -2.39 9.85 33.70
CA GLY A 277 -2.05 10.77 34.78
C GLY A 277 -2.05 12.25 34.35
N VAL A 278 -2.68 12.57 33.22
CA VAL A 278 -2.87 13.93 32.71
C VAL A 278 -4.37 14.25 32.78
N PRO A 279 -4.77 15.36 33.42
CA PRO A 279 -6.19 15.75 33.43
C PRO A 279 -6.65 16.19 32.04
N GLN A 280 -7.85 15.76 31.64
CA GLN A 280 -8.53 16.22 30.42
C GLN A 280 -8.76 17.73 30.43
N GLY A 281 -8.98 18.32 31.62
CA GLY A 281 -9.14 19.76 31.81
C GLY A 281 -7.84 20.58 31.71
N HIS A 282 -6.69 19.96 31.47
CA HIS A 282 -5.44 20.71 31.24
C HIS A 282 -5.59 21.62 30.01
N PRO A 283 -5.17 22.90 30.05
CA PRO A 283 -5.40 23.85 28.95
C PRO A 283 -4.96 23.34 27.58
N ASP A 284 -3.74 22.81 27.47
CA ASP A 284 -3.21 22.26 26.21
C ASP A 284 -4.01 21.06 25.68
N VAL A 285 -4.51 20.21 26.60
CA VAL A 285 -5.30 19.03 26.27
C VAL A 285 -6.69 19.43 25.80
N ALA A 286 -7.37 20.30 26.55
CA ALA A 286 -8.69 20.80 26.22
C ALA A 286 -8.68 21.53 24.87
N ALA A 287 -7.67 22.36 24.60
CA ALA A 287 -7.50 23.04 23.32
C ALA A 287 -7.28 22.04 22.17
N ALA A 288 -6.43 21.03 22.37
CA ALA A 288 -6.16 20.01 21.36
C ALA A 288 -7.40 19.16 21.04
N ILE A 289 -8.17 18.74 22.05
CA ILE A 289 -9.43 18.00 21.88
C ILE A 289 -10.45 18.84 21.11
N ALA A 290 -10.60 20.11 21.48
CA ALA A 290 -11.57 21.01 20.82
C ALA A 290 -11.22 21.29 19.35
N ALA A 291 -9.94 21.21 18.98
CA ALA A 291 -9.47 21.47 17.62
C ALA A 291 -9.48 20.23 16.71
N PHE A 292 -9.67 19.03 17.26
CA PHE A 292 -9.63 17.78 16.49
C PHE A 292 -11.00 17.45 15.88
N ASP A 293 -11.03 17.19 14.57
CA ASP A 293 -12.24 17.13 13.74
C ASP A 293 -12.68 15.70 13.35
N ARG A 294 -12.05 14.67 13.91
CA ARG A 294 -12.36 13.26 13.67
C ARG A 294 -12.94 12.58 14.91
N PRO A 295 -13.59 11.40 14.79
CA PRO A 295 -14.07 10.66 15.95
C PRO A 295 -12.98 10.44 17.00
N LEU A 296 -13.23 10.93 18.22
CA LEU A 296 -12.26 10.96 19.31
C LEU A 296 -12.93 10.53 20.61
N THR A 297 -12.41 9.46 21.19
CA THR A 297 -12.73 9.00 22.54
C THR A 297 -11.58 9.37 23.46
N VAL A 298 -11.87 10.13 24.52
CA VAL A 298 -10.87 10.55 25.52
C VAL A 298 -11.19 9.93 26.86
N TYR A 299 -10.17 9.47 27.58
CA TYR A 299 -10.31 9.12 28.99
C TYR A 299 -9.03 9.38 29.77
N GLU A 300 -9.19 9.62 31.07
CA GLU A 300 -8.08 9.72 32.02
C GLU A 300 -7.77 8.32 32.57
N ALA A 301 -6.57 7.81 32.28
CA ALA A 301 -6.10 6.53 32.82
C ALA A 301 -5.47 6.72 34.20
N ASP A 302 -5.60 5.72 35.08
CA ASP A 302 -5.03 5.78 36.44
C ASP A 302 -3.50 6.06 36.35
N PRO A 303 -2.97 7.10 37.03
CA PRO A 303 -1.55 7.41 37.03
C PRO A 303 -0.64 6.27 37.54
N ARG A 304 -1.21 5.30 38.27
CA ARG A 304 -0.52 4.10 38.80
C ARG A 304 -0.58 2.90 37.85
N ALA A 305 -1.46 2.92 36.85
CA ALA A 305 -1.57 1.83 35.87
C ALA A 305 -0.24 1.67 35.13
N VAL A 306 0.09 0.42 34.78
CA VAL A 306 1.27 0.17 33.94
C VAL A 306 0.92 0.37 32.47
N PHE A 307 1.93 0.65 31.64
CA PHE A 307 1.70 1.08 30.26
C PHE A 307 0.87 0.08 29.43
N GLY A 308 1.11 -1.22 29.59
CA GLY A 308 0.29 -2.24 28.93
C GLY A 308 -1.19 -2.23 29.33
N GLU A 309 -1.51 -1.91 30.59
CA GLU A 309 -2.91 -1.78 31.05
C GLU A 309 -3.59 -0.59 30.39
N VAL A 310 -2.90 0.55 30.32
CA VAL A 310 -3.41 1.74 29.65
C VAL A 310 -3.72 1.45 28.18
N LEU A 311 -2.82 0.77 27.46
CA LEU A 311 -3.07 0.40 26.07
C LEU A 311 -4.24 -0.59 25.91
N ASN A 312 -4.38 -1.54 26.83
CA ASN A 312 -5.51 -2.48 26.81
C ASN A 312 -6.85 -1.77 27.10
N GLU A 313 -6.86 -0.82 28.04
CA GLU A 313 -8.03 0.01 28.32
C GLU A 313 -8.44 0.85 27.11
N ALA A 314 -7.46 1.39 26.36
CA ALA A 314 -7.72 2.09 25.11
C ALA A 314 -8.28 1.12 24.05
N ALA A 315 -7.68 -0.06 23.89
CA ALA A 315 -8.15 -1.09 22.97
C ALA A 315 -9.57 -1.59 23.30
N ALA A 316 -9.95 -1.65 24.58
CA ALA A 316 -11.30 -2.02 25.01
C ALA A 316 -12.37 -0.98 24.64
N ARG A 317 -11.97 0.27 24.37
CA ARG A 317 -12.85 1.38 23.94
C ARG A 317 -12.88 1.55 22.42
N ALA A 318 -12.01 0.85 21.70
CA ALA A 318 -11.91 0.90 20.25
C ALA A 318 -13.07 0.16 19.56
N SER A 319 -13.64 0.76 18.53
CA SER A 319 -14.72 0.20 17.70
C SER A 319 -14.23 -0.39 16.37
N GLY A 320 -13.06 0.03 15.89
CA GLY A 320 -12.44 -0.38 14.63
C GLY A 320 -12.06 -1.86 14.54
N SER A 321 -12.04 -2.39 13.32
CA SER A 321 -11.58 -3.76 13.04
C SER A 321 -10.06 -3.90 13.15
N PHE A 322 -9.33 -2.78 13.05
CA PHE A 322 -7.90 -2.70 13.29
C PHE A 322 -7.59 -1.77 14.45
N LEU A 323 -6.50 -2.08 15.15
CA LEU A 323 -5.91 -1.23 16.17
C LEU A 323 -4.54 -0.76 15.66
N LEU A 324 -4.29 0.55 15.68
CA LEU A 324 -2.98 1.13 15.37
C LEU A 324 -2.43 1.81 16.61
N LYS A 325 -1.28 1.36 17.12
CA LYS A 325 -0.55 2.08 18.15
C LYS A 325 0.29 3.19 17.52
N MET A 326 0.10 4.42 17.96
CA MET A 326 0.97 5.57 17.62
C MET A 326 1.55 6.18 18.89
N ASP A 327 2.82 6.56 18.84
CA ASP A 327 3.50 7.25 19.94
C ASP A 327 3.27 8.77 19.82
N ASP A 328 3.16 9.46 20.95
CA ASP A 328 2.75 10.87 21.02
C ASP A 328 3.85 11.87 20.62
N ASP A 329 5.09 11.42 20.39
CA ASP A 329 6.23 12.28 20.08
C ASP A 329 6.95 11.97 18.76
N ASP A 330 6.43 11.04 17.98
CA ASP A 330 6.97 10.68 16.66
C ASP A 330 6.25 11.40 15.51
N TRP A 331 6.89 11.45 14.34
CA TRP A 331 6.27 11.97 13.13
C TRP A 331 5.76 10.85 12.22
N TYR A 332 4.59 11.09 11.65
CA TYR A 332 3.93 10.17 10.73
C TYR A 332 3.56 10.90 9.44
N GLY A 333 3.89 10.29 8.30
CA GLY A 333 3.51 10.78 6.98
C GLY A 333 2.00 10.65 6.75
N PRO A 334 1.42 11.43 5.82
CA PRO A 334 -0.04 11.45 5.59
C PRO A 334 -0.60 10.13 5.05
N ASP A 335 0.20 9.32 4.37
CA ASP A 335 -0.21 8.01 3.86
C ASP A 335 0.16 6.84 4.80
N PHE A 336 0.72 7.11 6.00
CA PHE A 336 1.28 6.07 6.87
C PHE A 336 0.28 4.95 7.19
N LEU A 337 -0.92 5.29 7.65
CA LEU A 337 -1.96 4.29 7.93
C LEU A 337 -2.40 3.55 6.66
N ALA A 338 -2.56 4.25 5.53
CA ALA A 338 -2.96 3.65 4.27
C ALA A 338 -1.90 2.65 3.75
N ASP A 339 -0.61 2.93 3.93
CA ASP A 339 0.46 2.01 3.58
C ASP A 339 0.42 0.74 4.44
N LEU A 340 0.16 0.86 5.75
CA LEU A 340 0.03 -0.29 6.64
C LEU A 340 -1.19 -1.17 6.27
N LEU A 341 -2.31 -0.55 5.88
CA LEU A 341 -3.50 -1.27 5.42
C LEU A 341 -3.28 -1.97 4.07
N LEU A 342 -2.60 -1.30 3.12
CA LEU A 342 -2.19 -1.93 1.86
C LEU A 342 -1.26 -3.12 2.14
N ALA A 343 -0.28 -2.95 3.02
CA ALA A 343 0.64 -4.00 3.41
C ALA A 343 -0.05 -5.18 4.09
N HIS A 344 -1.06 -4.93 4.91
CA HIS A 344 -1.91 -5.99 5.44
C HIS A 344 -2.65 -6.74 4.32
N ALA A 345 -3.26 -6.02 3.37
CA ALA A 345 -4.03 -6.62 2.28
C ALA A 345 -3.21 -7.57 1.40
N TYR A 346 -1.98 -7.18 1.03
CA TYR A 346 -1.13 -8.02 0.18
C TYR A 346 -0.33 -9.09 0.93
N SER A 347 0.05 -8.86 2.20
CA SER A 347 0.84 -9.84 2.97
C SER A 347 -0.01 -10.86 3.71
N GLY A 348 -1.25 -10.51 4.08
CA GLY A 348 -2.11 -11.32 4.95
C GLY A 348 -1.59 -11.46 6.39
N ALA A 349 -0.60 -10.66 6.80
CA ALA A 349 -0.05 -10.70 8.15
C ALA A 349 -1.01 -10.06 9.17
N GLN A 350 -1.16 -10.70 10.34
CA GLN A 350 -2.04 -10.22 11.41
C GLN A 350 -1.50 -8.93 12.05
N VAL A 351 -0.18 -8.77 12.07
CA VAL A 351 0.50 -7.53 12.48
C VAL A 351 1.31 -6.98 11.34
N VAL A 352 1.17 -5.68 11.12
CA VAL A 352 1.96 -4.91 10.16
C VAL A 352 2.57 -3.72 10.87
N GLY A 353 3.79 -3.36 10.50
CA GLY A 353 4.41 -2.14 10.99
C GLY A 353 5.65 -1.79 10.19
N THR A 354 6.41 -0.85 10.70
CA THR A 354 7.64 -0.39 10.04
C THR A 354 8.83 -0.50 11.00
N VAL A 355 10.01 -0.19 10.47
CA VAL A 355 11.23 -0.02 11.26
C VAL A 355 11.59 1.47 11.22
N PRO A 356 12.25 2.02 12.27
CA PRO A 356 12.70 3.41 12.25
C PRO A 356 13.90 3.53 11.31
N GLU A 357 13.60 3.66 10.02
CA GLU A 357 14.56 3.99 8.97
C GLU A 357 15.04 5.42 9.13
N PHE A 358 14.13 6.35 9.47
CA PHE A 358 14.48 7.71 9.84
C PHE A 358 14.41 7.90 11.35
N VAL A 359 15.49 8.43 11.91
CA VAL A 359 15.59 8.76 13.34
C VAL A 359 16.08 10.20 13.48
N TYR A 360 15.35 11.02 14.21
CA TYR A 360 15.79 12.37 14.57
C TYR A 360 16.34 12.39 16.00
N LEU A 361 17.65 12.62 16.10
CA LEU A 361 18.41 12.71 17.35
C LEU A 361 18.34 14.13 17.89
N ALA A 362 17.26 14.45 18.61
CA ALA A 362 16.94 15.80 19.07
C ALA A 362 18.05 16.42 19.94
N SER A 363 18.76 15.62 20.75
CA SER A 363 19.84 16.12 21.61
C SER A 363 21.05 16.70 20.86
N ILE A 364 21.23 16.35 19.59
CA ILE A 364 22.35 16.80 18.77
C ILE A 364 21.93 17.40 17.43
N ASP A 365 20.63 17.59 17.22
CA ASP A 365 20.03 18.11 15.99
C ASP A 365 20.53 17.39 14.72
N VAL A 366 20.35 16.06 14.67
CA VAL A 366 20.76 15.23 13.53
C VAL A 366 19.64 14.28 13.13
N THR A 367 19.30 14.25 11.84
CA THR A 367 18.51 13.16 11.24
C THR A 367 19.41 12.10 10.66
N VAL A 368 19.09 10.84 10.95
CA VAL A 368 19.81 9.65 10.48
C VAL A 368 18.87 8.81 9.63
N HIS A 369 19.33 8.41 8.45
CA HIS A 369 18.68 7.38 7.63
C HIS A 369 19.46 6.06 7.75
N ARG A 370 18.82 5.05 8.34
CA ARG A 370 19.40 3.76 8.73
C ARG A 370 19.22 2.72 7.63
N SER A 371 20.19 1.82 7.49
CA SER A 371 20.02 0.65 6.60
C SER A 371 19.15 -0.38 7.31
N GLN A 372 17.99 -0.68 6.73
CA GLN A 372 17.09 -1.73 7.22
C GLN A 372 16.62 -2.59 6.04
N VAL A 373 16.21 -3.81 6.34
CA VAL A 373 15.60 -4.70 5.34
C VAL A 373 14.09 -4.58 5.47
N THR A 374 13.42 -4.01 4.48
CA THR A 374 11.98 -3.75 4.44
C THR A 374 11.24 -4.78 3.59
N GLU A 375 9.92 -4.63 3.50
CA GLU A 375 9.01 -5.44 2.67
C GLU A 375 9.13 -6.96 2.87
N GLN A 376 9.12 -7.44 4.12
CA GLN A 376 9.26 -8.87 4.42
C GLN A 376 8.52 -9.30 5.69
N ILE A 377 8.26 -10.61 5.78
CA ILE A 377 7.89 -11.25 7.04
C ILE A 377 9.07 -11.19 8.01
N THR A 378 8.79 -10.86 9.26
CA THR A 378 9.79 -10.65 10.30
C THR A 378 9.26 -11.07 11.66
N SER A 379 10.06 -10.87 12.70
CA SER A 379 9.68 -11.04 14.10
C SER A 379 9.47 -9.73 14.85
N PHE A 380 9.76 -8.59 14.19
CA PHE A 380 9.75 -7.31 14.88
C PHE A 380 9.46 -6.11 13.98
N VAL A 381 8.56 -5.25 14.45
CA VAL A 381 8.31 -3.89 13.99
C VAL A 381 8.38 -2.92 15.18
N ALA A 382 8.57 -1.63 14.90
CA ALA A 382 8.64 -0.60 15.93
C ALA A 382 7.31 -0.44 16.66
N GLY A 383 7.38 -0.24 17.98
CA GLY A 383 6.24 -0.16 18.86
C GLY A 383 5.23 0.93 18.49
N GLY A 384 5.68 2.12 18.10
CA GLY A 384 4.83 3.21 17.62
C GLY A 384 4.26 2.99 16.22
N THR A 385 4.36 1.79 15.65
CA THR A 385 3.93 1.50 14.27
C THR A 385 3.10 0.23 14.15
N ILE A 386 2.71 -0.39 15.26
CA ILE A 386 1.98 -1.67 15.27
C ILE A 386 0.55 -1.42 14.82
N LEU A 387 0.22 -1.84 13.60
CA LEU A 387 -1.13 -2.11 13.13
C LEU A 387 -1.44 -3.58 13.37
N VAL A 388 -2.59 -3.89 13.97
CA VAL A 388 -3.03 -5.26 14.22
C VAL A 388 -4.53 -5.42 13.99
N GLU A 389 -4.94 -6.57 13.46
CA GLU A 389 -6.34 -6.96 13.49
C GLU A 389 -6.82 -7.04 14.94
N ARG A 390 -7.96 -6.43 15.26
CA ARG A 390 -8.51 -6.46 16.63
C ARG A 390 -8.79 -7.88 17.11
N SER A 391 -9.23 -8.77 16.22
CA SER A 391 -9.41 -10.20 16.49
C SER A 391 -8.10 -10.88 16.88
N ALA A 392 -7.00 -10.64 16.16
CA ALA A 392 -5.68 -11.18 16.49
C ALA A 392 -5.14 -10.63 17.81
N PHE A 393 -5.34 -9.34 18.07
CA PHE A 393 -5.00 -8.72 19.36
C PHE A 393 -5.73 -9.40 20.53
N GLN A 394 -7.04 -9.62 20.39
CA GLN A 394 -7.86 -10.30 21.40
C GLN A 394 -7.45 -11.77 21.59
N ALA A 395 -7.14 -12.47 20.49
CA ALA A 395 -6.76 -13.88 20.52
C ALA A 395 -5.50 -14.16 21.35
N VAL A 396 -4.57 -13.20 21.43
CA VAL A 396 -3.35 -13.32 22.24
C VAL A 396 -3.43 -12.63 23.60
N GLY A 397 -4.62 -12.13 23.99
CA GLY A 397 -4.86 -11.49 25.27
C GLY A 397 -4.35 -10.05 25.38
N GLY A 398 -4.08 -9.38 24.25
CA GLY A 398 -3.63 -8.00 24.19
C GLY A 398 -2.21 -7.77 24.74
N PHE A 399 -1.94 -6.56 25.21
CA PHE A 399 -0.66 -6.19 25.78
C PHE A 399 -0.50 -6.79 27.19
N ARG A 400 0.66 -7.37 27.50
CA ARG A 400 0.94 -7.78 28.88
C ARG A 400 1.01 -6.54 29.79
N PRO A 401 0.52 -6.60 31.04
CA PRO A 401 0.56 -5.49 31.99
C PRO A 401 1.99 -5.27 32.50
N LEU A 402 2.84 -4.71 31.65
CA LEU A 402 4.25 -4.45 31.89
C LEU A 402 4.54 -2.95 31.78
N ARG A 403 5.60 -2.51 32.46
CA ARG A 403 6.08 -1.12 32.38
C ARG A 403 6.94 -0.84 31.15
N ARG A 404 7.62 -1.87 30.63
CA ARG A 404 8.58 -1.78 29.52
C ARG A 404 8.49 -3.04 28.68
N SER A 405 8.99 -2.95 27.44
CA SER A 405 8.98 -4.06 26.47
C SER A 405 7.59 -4.60 26.15
N VAL A 406 6.55 -3.78 26.36
CA VAL A 406 5.15 -4.12 26.10
C VAL A 406 4.97 -4.55 24.64
N ASP A 407 5.50 -3.76 23.72
CA ASP A 407 5.44 -4.00 22.28
C ASP A 407 6.18 -5.27 21.85
N THR A 408 7.35 -5.56 22.44
CA THR A 408 8.13 -6.77 22.16
C THR A 408 7.40 -8.01 22.63
N GLN A 409 6.85 -7.97 23.85
CA GLN A 409 6.15 -9.12 24.43
C GLN A 409 4.85 -9.43 23.70
N PHE A 410 4.14 -8.41 23.19
CA PHE A 410 2.98 -8.60 22.34
C PHE A 410 3.32 -9.31 21.02
N GLN A 411 4.39 -8.87 20.35
CA GLN A 411 4.85 -9.48 19.10
C GLN A 411 5.31 -10.93 19.32
N GLU A 412 6.04 -11.22 20.41
CA GLU A 412 6.41 -12.59 20.79
C GLU A 412 5.17 -13.48 21.02
N ALA A 413 4.15 -12.97 21.72
CA ALA A 413 2.91 -13.70 21.95
C ALA A 413 2.15 -13.99 20.66
N LEU A 414 2.08 -13.02 19.74
CA LEU A 414 1.50 -13.20 18.41
C LEU A 414 2.20 -14.31 17.63
N GLN A 415 3.52 -14.29 17.58
CA GLN A 415 4.29 -15.32 16.88
C GLN A 415 4.15 -16.69 17.52
N ALA A 416 4.13 -16.76 18.87
CA ALA A 416 3.90 -17.99 19.59
C ALA A 416 2.51 -18.59 19.31
N ALA A 417 1.52 -17.76 18.99
CA ALA A 417 0.19 -18.18 18.55
C ALA A 417 0.11 -18.52 17.04
N GLY A 418 1.22 -18.48 16.32
CA GLY A 418 1.30 -18.76 14.88
C GLY A 418 0.95 -17.57 13.98
N GLY A 419 0.77 -16.37 14.55
CA GLY A 419 0.54 -15.16 13.78
C GLY A 419 1.80 -14.67 13.07
N GLN A 420 1.59 -13.98 11.95
CA GLN A 420 2.66 -13.41 11.15
C GLN A 420 2.80 -11.90 11.36
N ILE A 421 4.03 -11.42 11.33
CA ILE A 421 4.39 -10.01 11.40
C ILE A 421 5.02 -9.62 10.06
N TYR A 422 4.47 -8.62 9.39
CA TYR A 422 5.03 -8.04 8.18
C TYR A 422 5.62 -6.66 8.45
N ARG A 423 6.82 -6.42 7.96
CA ARG A 423 7.47 -5.11 8.00
C ARG A 423 7.48 -4.49 6.61
N THR A 424 6.79 -3.37 6.47
CA THR A 424 6.82 -2.54 5.23
C THR A 424 7.91 -1.46 5.31
N HIS A 425 7.99 -0.59 4.30
CA HIS A 425 8.89 0.56 4.28
C HIS A 425 8.67 1.51 5.46
N GLY A 426 9.75 2.10 5.97
CA GLY A 426 9.77 3.05 7.08
C GLY A 426 9.75 4.52 6.66
N LEU A 427 9.64 4.82 5.36
CA LEU A 427 9.66 6.21 4.85
C LEU A 427 8.50 7.09 5.34
N GLY A 428 7.40 6.50 5.82
CA GLY A 428 6.26 7.23 6.40
C GLY A 428 6.38 7.51 7.90
N TYR A 429 7.53 7.24 8.52
CA TYR A 429 7.72 7.31 9.97
C TYR A 429 9.10 7.87 10.34
N ILE A 430 9.13 8.84 11.25
CA ILE A 430 10.39 9.34 11.83
C ILE A 430 10.31 9.20 13.34
N LEU A 431 11.19 8.35 13.88
CA LEU A 431 11.35 8.20 15.32
C LEU A 431 12.04 9.44 15.90
N ARG A 432 11.40 10.09 16.88
CA ARG A 432 12.04 11.10 17.72
C ARG A 432 12.88 10.41 18.79
N ARG A 433 14.12 10.88 18.94
CA ARG A 433 15.04 10.38 19.95
C ARG A 433 15.72 11.53 20.70
N GLY A 434 15.22 11.81 21.89
CA GLY A 434 15.85 12.65 22.90
C GLY A 434 16.75 11.86 23.87
N PRO A 435 17.07 12.41 25.05
CA PRO A 435 17.88 11.75 26.07
C PRO A 435 17.28 10.39 26.47
N ALA A 436 18.11 9.34 26.56
CA ALA A 436 17.63 7.97 26.80
C ALA A 436 16.78 7.80 28.09
N ALA A 437 16.95 8.67 29.09
CA ALA A 437 16.15 8.67 30.31
C ALA A 437 14.66 9.07 30.09
N ALA A 438 14.37 9.79 29.00
CA ALA A 438 13.03 10.24 28.65
C ALA A 438 12.24 9.22 27.81
N HIS A 439 12.87 8.10 27.41
CA HIS A 439 12.25 7.12 26.50
C HIS A 439 12.19 5.72 27.12
N THR A 440 11.16 4.96 26.73
CA THR A 440 10.98 3.56 27.12
C THR A 440 12.04 2.64 26.50
N TRP A 441 12.54 2.98 25.30
CA TRP A 441 13.70 2.35 24.68
C TRP A 441 15.00 3.02 25.17
N GLN A 442 16.00 2.27 25.65
CA GLN A 442 17.21 2.84 26.28
C GLN A 442 18.51 2.68 25.46
N GLU A 443 18.42 2.51 24.15
CA GLU A 443 19.62 2.46 23.29
C GLU A 443 20.40 3.79 23.28
N PRO A 444 21.73 3.78 23.48
CA PRO A 444 22.56 4.98 23.38
C PRO A 444 22.49 5.64 22.00
N ILE A 445 22.61 6.98 21.95
CA ILE A 445 22.62 7.75 20.68
C ILE A 445 23.67 7.21 19.70
N GLY A 446 24.84 6.80 20.21
CA GLY A 446 25.92 6.22 19.39
C GLY A 446 25.56 4.92 18.67
N THR A 447 24.49 4.21 19.05
CA THR A 447 24.00 3.03 18.32
C THR A 447 23.40 3.44 16.96
N PHE A 448 22.69 4.57 16.91
CA PHE A 448 22.06 5.09 15.68
C PHE A 448 23.09 5.65 14.69
N LEU A 449 24.21 6.19 15.21
CA LEU A 449 25.28 6.76 14.39
C LEU A 449 26.20 5.72 13.73
N ARG A 450 26.20 4.47 14.20
CA ARG A 450 27.11 3.41 13.69
C ARG A 450 26.58 2.57 12.53
N ARG A 451 25.26 2.58 12.29
CA ARG A 451 24.59 1.76 11.25
C ARG A 451 23.69 2.60 10.36
N ASN A 452 24.21 3.70 9.83
CA ASN A 452 23.45 4.55 8.93
C ASN A 452 23.99 4.56 7.51
N ARG A 453 23.05 4.81 6.58
CA ARG A 453 23.34 5.09 5.18
C ARG A 453 23.68 6.56 4.98
N ARG A 454 22.94 7.44 5.67
CA ARG A 454 23.05 8.90 5.55
C ARG A 454 22.80 9.57 6.89
N GLN A 455 23.38 10.74 7.05
CA GLN A 455 23.19 11.62 8.19
C GLN A 455 23.12 13.05 7.68
N TRP A 456 22.26 13.85 8.31
CA TRP A 456 22.16 15.27 8.03
C TRP A 456 22.06 16.05 9.33
N ARG A 457 22.67 17.25 9.36
CA ARG A 457 22.40 18.24 10.40
C ARG A 457 21.00 18.81 10.22
N GLY A 458 20.32 19.08 11.33
CA GLY A 458 18.93 19.51 11.33
C GLY A 458 17.95 18.36 11.24
N PHE A 459 16.68 18.68 11.46
CA PHE A 459 15.56 17.84 11.08
C PHE A 459 15.40 17.76 9.55
N ARG A 460 15.66 16.60 8.97
CA ARG A 460 15.61 16.34 7.51
C ARG A 460 14.66 15.19 7.16
N PRO A 461 13.35 15.45 7.06
CA PRO A 461 12.39 14.44 6.62
C PRO A 461 12.59 14.10 5.12
N ASN A 462 12.19 12.89 4.75
CA ASN A 462 12.11 12.49 3.34
C ASN A 462 10.83 13.05 2.67
N ALA A 463 10.73 12.91 1.35
CA ALA A 463 9.68 13.55 0.57
C ALA A 463 8.27 12.98 0.81
N LEU A 464 8.14 11.77 1.39
CA LEU A 464 6.83 11.16 1.69
C LEU A 464 6.22 11.67 3.00
N MET A 465 6.98 12.40 3.82
CA MET A 465 6.49 12.89 5.11
C MET A 465 5.61 14.15 4.97
N GLU A 466 5.75 14.89 3.85
CA GLU A 466 4.96 16.10 3.54
C GLU A 466 4.85 17.08 4.72
N LEU A 467 5.93 17.26 5.49
CA LEU A 467 5.93 18.09 6.70
C LEU A 467 6.10 19.57 6.34
N GLU A 468 5.05 20.35 6.60
CA GLU A 468 5.03 21.81 6.44
C GLU A 468 4.93 22.54 7.79
N GLY A 469 5.45 23.78 7.85
CA GLY A 469 5.24 24.71 8.96
C GLY A 469 5.58 24.19 10.35
N SER A 470 4.61 24.29 11.27
CA SER A 470 4.67 23.91 12.70
C SER A 470 4.87 22.41 12.98
N SER A 471 4.91 21.58 11.94
CA SER A 471 5.17 20.15 12.06
C SER A 471 6.67 19.81 12.21
N ARG A 472 7.56 20.83 12.20
CA ARG A 472 9.00 20.67 12.41
C ARG A 472 9.34 20.81 13.91
N PRO A 473 10.37 20.10 14.41
CA PRO A 473 10.72 20.04 15.83
C PRO A 473 11.09 21.39 16.46
#